data_AF-A0A0D8XDU3-F1
#
_entry.id   AF-A0A0D8XDU3-F1
#
_cell.length_a   1.000
_cell.length_b   1.000
_cell.length_c   1.000
_cell.angle_alpha   90.00
_cell.angle_beta   90.00
_cell.angle_gamma   90.00
#
_symmetry.space_group_name_H-M   'P 1'
#
loop_
_entity.id
_entity.type
_entity.pdbx_description
1 polymer ?
#
loop_
_entity_poly.entity_id
_entity_poly.type
_entity_poly.pdbx_seq_one_letter_code
_entity_poly.pdbx_strand_id
1 'polypeptide(L)'
;MKEVMFGVFPITHVKEGIGSSGLCQQPKIEDAAQYLLSSIHLTLSAFTSPKILALVLASSLLPFMSLLDATAFCSFLGLHMNTITVISLAVAFAIGFDGVLMFYNAWISASNHTTIEDRMSEVFSDALPSITIVSSTSLGLLFGTICFLPAVIAWCSPIETHQQLARTLPQSSEISKTRHLDVFLGTDIEKAQKLHDFCVSLVKADIDYRDLLPSDSPSRKGVHFMNDIVWPEFFNVLFFIEKPPRFDDPVEYQRFSNLISEIESLPSSIKNSGMMWINDFKRHTGMVGNETGYKSKMQLNLALNMTLFHDFIAHHIYKAWSSGVRYRTEGNSSIITKMLYIGGFEGVHTMMDKGALLTRCRQILAKYPEFDIVPFDTEVRMVD
;
A
#
# COMPACT_ATOMS: atom_id res chain seq x y z
N MET A 1 -27.56 48.79 -1.29
CA MET A 1 -26.35 48.02 -1.69
C MET A 1 -26.77 46.56 -1.60
N LYS A 2 -26.75 45.83 -2.72
CA LYS A 2 -27.33 44.48 -2.80
C LYS A 2 -26.51 43.51 -1.95
N GLU A 3 -27.16 42.85 -1.01
CA GLU A 3 -26.62 41.71 -0.28
C GLU A 3 -26.28 40.58 -1.26
N VAL A 4 -25.01 40.16 -1.27
CA VAL A 4 -24.58 38.91 -1.89
C VAL A 4 -24.42 37.92 -0.75
N MET A 5 -25.51 37.23 -0.45
CA MET A 5 -25.54 36.08 0.45
C MET A 5 -24.80 34.94 -0.28
N PHE A 6 -23.59 34.61 0.16
CA PHE A 6 -22.94 33.36 -0.27
C PHE A 6 -23.73 32.21 0.33
N GLY A 7 -24.61 31.63 -0.50
CA GLY A 7 -25.54 30.59 -0.12
C GLY A 7 -24.82 29.33 0.36
N VAL A 8 -25.08 28.99 1.61
CA VAL A 8 -25.35 27.61 2.03
C VAL A 8 -26.35 27.01 1.03
N PHE A 9 -26.04 25.81 0.51
CA PHE A 9 -26.90 25.06 -0.40
C PHE A 9 -28.38 25.08 0.06
N PRO A 10 -29.34 25.58 -0.76
CA PRO A 10 -30.73 25.32 -0.49
C PRO A 10 -31.06 23.92 -1.01
N ILE A 11 -31.23 22.97 -0.09
CA ILE A 11 -31.95 21.72 -0.38
C ILE A 11 -33.42 22.11 -0.56
N THR A 12 -33.83 22.35 -1.80
CA THR A 12 -35.25 22.57 -2.11
C THR A 12 -36.01 21.27 -2.00
N HIS A 13 -37.02 21.28 -1.12
CA HIS A 13 -38.14 20.34 -1.04
C HIS A 13 -38.60 19.83 -2.41
N VAL A 14 -38.43 18.54 -2.67
CA VAL A 14 -39.22 17.82 -3.67
C VAL A 14 -40.56 17.49 -3.02
N LYS A 15 -41.62 18.16 -3.49
CA LYS A 15 -43.00 17.89 -3.11
C LYS A 15 -43.43 16.62 -3.87
N GLU A 16 -43.61 15.51 -3.15
CA GLU A 16 -44.17 14.27 -3.71
C GLU A 16 -45.58 14.54 -4.26
N GLY A 17 -45.69 14.59 -5.58
CA GLY A 17 -46.94 14.37 -6.30
C GLY A 17 -47.01 12.90 -6.67
N ILE A 18 -47.92 12.18 -6.02
CA ILE A 18 -48.29 10.80 -6.35
C ILE A 18 -48.80 10.76 -7.79
N GLY A 19 -48.12 10.01 -8.66
CA GLY A 19 -48.49 9.80 -10.06
C GLY A 19 -47.73 8.65 -10.69
N SER A 20 -48.42 7.53 -10.85
CA SER A 20 -48.04 6.26 -11.46
C SER A 20 -47.20 6.33 -12.75
N SER A 21 -46.35 5.30 -12.89
CA SER A 21 -45.86 4.63 -14.12
C SER A 21 -44.79 5.30 -15.00
N GLY A 22 -43.65 4.62 -15.16
CA GLY A 22 -42.92 4.54 -16.43
C GLY A 22 -41.44 4.94 -16.42
N LEU A 23 -40.57 3.95 -16.68
CA LEU A 23 -39.19 4.02 -17.19
C LEU A 23 -38.12 4.84 -16.44
N CYS A 24 -37.09 4.13 -16.00
CA CYS A 24 -35.82 4.65 -15.52
C CYS A 24 -35.09 5.38 -16.67
N GLN A 25 -35.20 6.70 -16.71
CA GLN A 25 -34.45 7.57 -17.61
C GLN A 25 -33.14 7.94 -16.91
N GLN A 26 -32.00 7.50 -17.45
CA GLN A 26 -30.67 7.95 -17.01
C GLN A 26 -30.60 9.48 -17.07
N PRO A 27 -30.05 10.17 -16.05
CA PRO A 27 -29.82 11.61 -16.13
C PRO A 27 -28.77 11.85 -17.24
N LYS A 28 -29.14 12.66 -18.23
CA LYS A 28 -28.26 13.01 -19.35
C LYS A 28 -27.04 13.76 -18.81
N ILE A 29 -25.86 13.22 -19.11
CA ILE A 29 -24.55 13.83 -18.80
C ILE A 29 -24.45 15.28 -19.31
N GLU A 30 -25.21 15.62 -20.36
CA GLU A 30 -25.31 16.97 -20.93
C GLU A 30 -25.87 18.01 -19.95
N ASP A 31 -26.79 17.63 -19.06
CA ASP A 31 -27.41 18.57 -18.11
C ASP A 31 -26.41 18.92 -16.99
N ALA A 32 -25.65 17.93 -16.49
CA ALA A 32 -24.59 18.16 -15.49
C ALA A 32 -23.44 19.02 -16.05
N ALA A 33 -23.09 18.81 -17.33
CA ALA A 33 -22.08 19.61 -18.01
C ALA A 33 -22.54 21.07 -18.21
N GLN A 34 -23.82 21.29 -18.54
CA GLN A 34 -24.39 22.65 -18.61
C GLN A 34 -24.45 23.34 -17.24
N TYR A 35 -24.74 22.61 -16.16
CA TYR A 35 -24.69 23.16 -14.80
C TYR A 35 -23.27 23.54 -14.37
N LEU A 36 -22.27 22.71 -14.65
CA LEU A 36 -20.86 23.03 -14.39
C LEU A 36 -20.38 24.21 -15.23
N LEU A 37 -20.68 24.23 -16.53
CA LEU A 37 -20.32 25.34 -17.42
C LEU A 37 -21.00 26.65 -17.01
N SER A 38 -22.27 26.61 -16.59
CA SER A 38 -22.97 27.80 -16.10
C SER A 38 -22.41 28.30 -14.76
N SER A 39 -21.96 27.39 -13.88
CA SER A 39 -21.34 27.72 -12.59
C SER A 39 -19.92 28.28 -12.77
N ILE A 40 -19.16 27.76 -13.73
CA ILE A 40 -17.87 28.30 -14.17
C ILE A 40 -18.06 29.68 -14.82
N HIS A 41 -19.10 29.86 -15.66
CA HIS A 41 -19.39 31.16 -16.25
C HIS A 41 -19.84 32.20 -15.21
N LEU A 42 -20.60 31.79 -14.18
CA LEU A 42 -21.02 32.67 -13.08
C LEU A 42 -19.83 33.06 -12.19
N THR A 43 -18.94 32.11 -11.87
CA THR A 43 -17.69 32.40 -11.14
C THR A 43 -16.77 33.31 -11.96
N LEU A 44 -16.57 33.04 -13.26
CA LEU A 44 -15.84 33.93 -14.18
C LEU A 44 -16.48 35.32 -14.32
N SER A 45 -17.80 35.44 -14.25
CA SER A 45 -18.49 36.74 -14.31
C SER A 45 -18.33 37.58 -13.04
N ALA A 46 -18.06 36.95 -11.90
CA ALA A 46 -17.72 37.63 -10.64
C ALA A 46 -16.28 38.17 -10.62
N PHE A 47 -15.41 37.68 -11.51
CA PHE A 47 -14.03 38.16 -11.70
C PHE A 47 -13.91 39.46 -12.51
N THR A 48 -15.03 40.10 -12.87
CA THR A 48 -15.02 41.32 -13.69
C THR A 48 -14.53 42.57 -12.94
N SER A 49 -14.40 42.53 -11.61
CA SER A 49 -13.78 43.63 -10.86
C SER A 49 -12.25 43.41 -10.70
N PRO A 50 -11.42 44.39 -11.09
CA PRO A 50 -9.95 44.23 -11.02
C PRO A 50 -9.44 44.04 -9.59
N LYS A 51 -10.21 44.48 -8.59
CA LYS A 51 -9.89 44.32 -7.16
C LYS A 51 -10.07 42.88 -6.68
N ILE A 52 -11.14 42.19 -7.10
CA ILE A 52 -11.38 40.79 -6.73
C ILE A 52 -10.35 39.89 -7.42
N LEU A 53 -10.05 40.17 -8.70
CA LEU A 53 -9.02 39.43 -9.44
C LEU A 53 -7.63 39.57 -8.80
N ALA A 54 -7.24 40.79 -8.42
CA ALA A 54 -5.97 41.03 -7.72
C ALA A 54 -5.91 40.30 -6.37
N LEU A 55 -7.03 40.25 -5.64
CA LEU A 55 -7.10 39.57 -4.35
C LEU A 55 -6.97 38.06 -4.51
N VAL A 56 -7.68 37.43 -5.45
CA VAL A 56 -7.55 35.98 -5.70
C VAL A 56 -6.13 35.62 -6.16
N LEU A 57 -5.53 36.40 -7.06
CA LEU A 57 -4.15 36.17 -7.50
C LEU A 57 -3.15 36.28 -6.35
N ALA A 58 -3.30 37.30 -5.49
CA ALA A 58 -2.46 37.45 -4.31
C ALA A 58 -2.66 36.30 -3.30
N SER A 59 -3.92 35.88 -3.10
CA SER A 59 -4.30 34.78 -2.22
C SER A 59 -3.76 33.41 -2.68
N SER A 60 -3.66 33.18 -3.99
CA SER A 60 -3.08 31.93 -4.52
C SER A 60 -1.56 31.95 -4.58
N LEU A 61 -0.93 33.11 -4.76
CA LEU A 61 0.53 33.24 -4.86
C LEU A 61 1.23 32.92 -3.54
N LEU A 62 0.63 33.31 -2.40
CA LEU A 62 1.20 33.11 -1.06
C LEU A 62 1.41 31.62 -0.71
N PRO A 63 0.39 30.73 -0.79
CA PRO A 63 0.58 29.29 -0.59
C PRO A 63 1.56 28.69 -1.61
N PHE A 64 1.52 29.14 -2.86
CA PHE A 64 2.42 28.63 -3.90
C PHE A 64 3.90 28.91 -3.60
N MET A 65 4.23 30.14 -3.17
CA MET A 65 5.59 30.49 -2.78
C MET A 65 6.05 29.70 -1.55
N SER A 66 5.17 29.52 -0.55
CA SER A 66 5.47 28.67 0.61
C SER A 66 5.77 27.22 0.22
N LEU A 67 5.11 26.69 -0.81
CA LEU A 67 5.32 25.33 -1.31
C LEU A 67 6.67 25.20 -2.04
N LEU A 68 7.04 26.22 -2.82
CA LEU A 68 8.36 26.27 -3.46
C LEU A 68 9.48 26.33 -2.42
N ASP A 69 9.35 27.18 -1.40
CA ASP A 69 10.32 27.30 -0.32
C ASP A 69 10.45 26.00 0.47
N ALA A 70 9.33 25.35 0.81
CA ALA A 70 9.32 24.06 1.48
C ALA A 70 10.00 22.96 0.64
N THR A 71 9.71 22.91 -0.66
CA THR A 71 10.29 21.91 -1.58
C THR A 71 11.80 22.13 -1.75
N ALA A 72 12.22 23.39 -1.88
CA ALA A 72 13.63 23.77 -1.96
C ALA A 72 14.37 23.41 -0.66
N PHE A 73 13.75 23.66 0.49
CA PHE A 73 14.31 23.31 1.79
C PHE A 73 14.42 21.79 1.99
N CYS A 74 13.40 21.01 1.63
CA CYS A 74 13.48 19.53 1.66
C CYS A 74 14.59 18.99 0.74
N SER A 75 14.76 19.59 -0.44
CA SER A 75 15.82 19.23 -1.38
C SER A 75 17.20 19.59 -0.83
N PHE A 76 17.34 20.74 -0.16
CA PHE A 76 18.58 21.15 0.51
C PHE A 76 18.99 20.18 1.62
N LEU A 77 18.02 19.61 2.35
CA LEU A 77 18.27 18.57 3.36
C LEU A 77 18.54 17.17 2.78
N GLY A 78 18.47 17.02 1.45
CA GLY A 78 18.68 15.74 0.78
C GLY A 78 17.53 14.74 0.96
N LEU A 79 16.32 15.23 1.25
CA LEU A 79 15.14 14.37 1.34
C LEU A 79 14.69 13.96 -0.06
N HIS A 80 14.50 12.66 -0.27
CA HIS A 80 14.06 12.12 -1.55
C HIS A 80 12.58 12.44 -1.80
N MET A 81 12.29 13.14 -2.89
CA MET A 81 10.92 13.50 -3.29
C MET A 81 10.33 12.36 -4.13
N ASN A 82 9.30 11.68 -3.62
CA ASN A 82 8.57 10.63 -4.33
C ASN A 82 7.33 11.21 -5.03
N THR A 83 6.75 10.46 -5.97
CA THR A 83 5.49 10.82 -6.66
C THR A 83 4.34 11.11 -5.68
N ILE A 84 4.31 10.41 -4.53
CA ILE A 84 3.33 10.65 -3.45
C ILE A 84 3.52 12.04 -2.81
N THR A 85 4.76 12.53 -2.73
CA THR A 85 5.07 13.86 -2.19
C THR A 85 4.47 14.98 -3.04
N VAL A 86 4.25 14.75 -4.34
CA VAL A 86 3.57 15.71 -5.22
C VAL A 86 2.09 15.87 -4.85
N ILE A 87 1.41 14.78 -4.47
CA ILE A 87 0.01 14.82 -4.00
C ILE A 87 -0.07 15.62 -2.69
N SER A 88 0.90 15.41 -1.81
CA SER A 88 1.03 16.16 -0.56
C SER A 88 1.13 17.69 -0.78
N LEU A 89 1.82 18.11 -1.85
CA LEU A 89 1.92 19.52 -2.24
C LEU A 89 0.55 20.13 -2.62
N ALA A 90 -0.26 19.36 -3.36
CA ALA A 90 -1.60 19.80 -3.76
C ALA A 90 -2.55 19.92 -2.55
N VAL A 91 -2.44 19.00 -1.59
CA VAL A 91 -3.21 19.07 -0.33
C VAL A 91 -2.79 20.28 0.50
N ALA A 92 -1.48 20.52 0.63
CA ALA A 92 -0.97 21.69 1.35
C ALA A 92 -1.40 23.02 0.71
N PHE A 93 -1.44 23.08 -0.64
CA PHE A 93 -2.00 24.23 -1.36
C PHE A 93 -3.47 24.46 -1.02
N ALA A 94 -4.29 23.39 -1.04
CA ALA A 94 -5.72 23.49 -0.75
C ALA A 94 -5.99 23.98 0.68
N ILE A 95 -5.25 23.45 1.66
CA ILE A 95 -5.35 23.89 3.07
C ILE A 95 -4.93 25.36 3.21
N GLY A 96 -3.83 25.76 2.58
CA GLY A 96 -3.37 27.15 2.60
C GLY A 96 -4.38 28.10 1.97
N PHE A 97 -5.00 27.71 0.85
CA PHE A 97 -6.01 28.51 0.18
C PHE A 97 -7.30 28.65 1.01
N ASP A 98 -7.75 27.57 1.64
CA ASP A 98 -8.91 27.58 2.56
C ASP A 98 -8.69 28.53 3.75
N GLY A 99 -7.49 28.53 4.33
CA GLY A 99 -7.13 29.48 5.40
C GLY A 99 -7.24 30.95 4.97
N VAL A 100 -6.85 31.27 3.73
CA VAL A 100 -6.97 32.63 3.18
C VAL A 100 -8.44 33.01 2.94
N LEU A 101 -9.26 32.08 2.44
CA LEU A 101 -10.70 32.30 2.27
C LEU A 101 -11.42 32.52 3.60
N MET A 102 -11.05 31.75 4.63
CA MET A 102 -11.62 31.92 5.97
C MET A 102 -11.27 33.30 6.55
N PHE A 103 -10.01 33.75 6.39
CA PHE A 103 -9.61 35.10 6.76
C PHE A 103 -10.38 36.19 6.02
N TYR A 104 -10.57 36.01 4.71
CA TYR A 104 -11.30 36.96 3.88
C TYR A 104 -12.79 37.05 4.29
N ASN A 105 -13.42 35.91 4.56
CA ASN A 105 -14.80 35.85 5.00
C ASN A 105 -14.98 36.48 6.39
N ALA A 106 -14.04 36.24 7.32
CA ALA A 106 -14.01 36.91 8.62
C ALA A 106 -13.84 38.42 8.44
N TRP A 107 -12.97 38.86 7.52
CA TRP A 107 -12.79 40.27 7.20
C TRP A 107 -14.04 40.95 6.67
N ILE A 108 -14.79 40.29 5.78
CA ILE A 108 -16.08 40.81 5.28
C ILE A 108 -17.14 40.85 6.37
N SER A 109 -17.16 39.84 7.24
CA SER A 109 -18.17 39.69 8.29
C SER A 109 -17.95 40.66 9.46
N ALA A 110 -16.70 41.08 9.68
CA ALA A 110 -16.35 42.08 10.69
C ALA A 110 -17.05 43.42 10.43
N SER A 111 -17.59 44.00 11.49
CA SER A 111 -18.37 45.24 11.41
C SER A 111 -17.47 46.42 10.99
N ASN A 112 -18.06 47.48 10.42
CA ASN A 112 -17.30 48.68 10.05
C ASN A 112 -16.89 49.46 11.32
N HIS A 113 -15.80 49.03 11.95
CA HIS A 113 -15.12 49.78 13.00
C HIS A 113 -14.48 51.06 12.44
N THR A 114 -14.35 52.08 13.30
CA THR A 114 -13.80 53.41 12.93
C THR A 114 -12.32 53.38 12.56
N THR A 115 -11.62 52.31 12.94
CA THR A 115 -10.17 52.17 12.84
C THR A 115 -9.82 50.80 12.25
N ILE A 116 -8.91 50.78 11.26
CA ILE A 116 -8.47 49.56 10.56
C ILE A 116 -7.80 48.58 11.53
N GLU A 117 -7.08 49.10 12.52
CA GLU A 117 -6.38 48.32 13.55
C GLU A 117 -7.36 47.49 14.40
N ASP A 118 -8.46 48.11 14.85
CA ASP A 118 -9.48 47.42 15.65
C ASP A 118 -10.17 46.31 14.84
N ARG A 119 -10.48 46.60 13.57
CA ARG A 119 -11.06 45.61 12.64
C ARG A 119 -10.10 44.45 12.38
N MET A 120 -8.81 44.74 12.19
CA MET A 120 -7.80 43.68 12.04
C MET A 120 -7.71 42.82 13.30
N SER A 121 -7.66 43.44 14.48
CA SER A 121 -7.54 42.71 15.76
C SER A 121 -8.70 41.73 15.97
N GLU A 122 -9.93 42.13 15.68
CA GLU A 122 -11.12 41.28 15.78
C GLU A 122 -11.06 40.10 14.80
N VAL A 123 -10.70 40.36 13.54
CA VAL A 123 -10.58 39.31 12.52
C VAL A 123 -9.48 38.31 12.89
N PHE A 124 -8.37 38.78 13.44
CA PHE A 124 -7.28 37.93 13.91
C PHE A 124 -7.69 37.10 15.13
N SER A 125 -8.43 37.65 16.10
CA SER A 125 -8.89 36.89 17.26
C SER A 125 -9.84 35.76 16.88
N ASP A 126 -10.66 35.97 15.84
CA ASP A 126 -11.70 35.01 15.46
C ASP A 126 -11.16 33.90 14.52
N ALA A 127 -10.30 34.25 13.55
CA ALA A 127 -9.86 33.30 12.52
C ALA A 127 -8.56 32.55 12.87
N LEU A 128 -7.61 33.17 13.58
CA LEU A 128 -6.28 32.57 13.84
C LEU A 128 -6.31 31.24 14.61
N PRO A 129 -7.13 31.08 15.67
CA PRO A 129 -7.14 29.82 16.41
C PRO A 129 -7.51 28.63 15.52
N SER A 130 -8.51 28.81 14.66
CA SER A 130 -8.97 27.78 13.73
C SER A 130 -7.88 27.41 12.69
N ILE A 131 -7.27 28.43 12.06
CA ILE A 131 -6.19 28.21 11.06
C ILE A 131 -5.00 27.49 11.68
N THR A 132 -4.64 27.86 12.91
CA THR A 132 -3.51 27.26 13.63
C THR A 132 -3.78 25.78 13.94
N ILE A 133 -5.00 25.43 14.35
CA ILE A 133 -5.39 24.04 14.60
C ILE A 133 -5.32 23.21 13.31
N VAL A 134 -5.90 23.70 12.21
CA VAL A 134 -5.88 23.00 10.92
C VAL A 134 -4.44 22.84 10.41
N SER A 135 -3.64 23.92 10.47
CA SER A 135 -2.24 23.93 10.04
C SER A 135 -1.38 22.97 10.87
N SER A 136 -1.53 22.95 12.20
CA SER A 136 -0.80 22.03 13.08
C SER A 136 -1.13 20.56 12.79
N THR A 137 -2.40 20.24 12.51
CA THR A 137 -2.83 18.89 12.12
C THR A 137 -2.21 18.49 10.78
N SER A 138 -2.18 19.41 9.82
CA SER A 138 -1.55 19.18 8.51
C SER A 138 -0.04 18.92 8.61
N LEU A 139 0.67 19.62 9.50
CA LEU A 139 2.08 19.39 9.77
C LEU A 139 2.33 17.98 10.34
N GLY A 140 1.43 17.50 11.21
CA GLY A 140 1.45 16.13 11.73
C GLY A 140 1.29 15.08 10.62
N LEU A 141 0.43 15.32 9.63
CA LEU A 141 0.27 14.45 8.46
C LEU A 141 1.53 14.45 7.57
N LEU A 142 2.13 15.62 7.34
CA LEU A 142 3.36 15.75 6.55
C LEU A 142 4.54 15.03 7.21
N PHE A 143 4.75 15.26 8.51
CA PHE A 143 5.78 14.55 9.28
C PHE A 143 5.50 13.05 9.30
N GLY A 144 4.23 12.66 9.43
CA GLY A 144 3.76 11.29 9.24
C GLY A 144 4.23 10.72 7.90
N THR A 145 3.96 11.36 6.77
CA THR A 145 4.36 10.84 5.46
C THR A 145 5.88 10.72 5.27
N ILE A 146 6.65 11.71 5.73
CA ILE A 146 8.11 11.73 5.58
C ILE A 146 8.77 10.66 6.45
N CYS A 147 8.26 10.41 7.66
CA CYS A 147 8.84 9.44 8.59
C CYS A 147 8.23 8.03 8.48
N PHE A 148 6.96 7.90 8.08
CA PHE A 148 6.24 6.62 8.08
C PHE A 148 6.20 5.88 6.75
N LEU A 149 6.48 6.46 5.58
CA LEU A 149 6.39 5.68 4.33
C LEU A 149 7.38 4.48 4.28
N PRO A 150 8.67 4.63 4.67
CA PRO A 150 9.57 3.47 4.82
C PRO A 150 9.16 2.56 5.98
N ALA A 151 8.62 3.15 7.07
CA ALA A 151 8.24 2.41 8.26
C ALA A 151 6.94 1.61 8.08
N VAL A 152 5.97 2.06 7.28
CA VAL A 152 4.75 1.33 6.90
C VAL A 152 5.08 0.20 5.95
N ILE A 153 6.02 0.40 5.01
CA ILE A 153 6.56 -0.69 4.19
C ILE A 153 7.29 -1.72 5.08
N ALA A 154 8.02 -1.28 6.12
CA ALA A 154 8.65 -2.17 7.09
C ALA A 154 7.64 -2.82 8.07
N TRP A 155 6.58 -2.13 8.49
CA TRP A 155 5.53 -2.63 9.38
C TRP A 155 4.52 -3.54 8.69
N CYS A 156 4.38 -3.43 7.37
CA CYS A 156 3.61 -4.36 6.55
C CYS A 156 4.38 -5.66 6.22
N SER A 157 5.63 -5.80 6.66
CA SER A 157 6.27 -7.12 6.79
C SER A 157 5.81 -7.80 8.09
N PRO A 158 5.68 -9.13 8.11
CA PRO A 158 4.56 -9.83 8.75
C PRO A 158 4.52 -9.61 10.27
N ILE A 159 3.56 -8.79 10.73
CA ILE A 159 3.27 -8.61 12.15
C ILE A 159 1.83 -9.07 12.41
N GLU A 160 1.74 -10.27 12.96
CA GLU A 160 0.53 -10.98 13.44
C GLU A 160 -0.18 -10.30 14.63
N THR A 161 0.10 -9.04 15.01
CA THR A 161 -0.46 -8.46 16.25
C THR A 161 -1.67 -7.52 16.10
N HIS A 162 -2.21 -7.28 14.90
CA HIS A 162 -3.35 -6.36 14.78
C HIS A 162 -4.73 -6.96 15.03
N GLN A 163 -4.86 -8.26 15.35
CA GLN A 163 -6.17 -8.86 15.66
C GLN A 163 -6.66 -8.63 17.10
N GLN A 164 -5.84 -8.05 18.00
CA GLN A 164 -6.24 -7.83 19.40
C GLN A 164 -6.50 -6.38 19.81
N LEU A 165 -6.03 -5.37 19.07
CA LEU A 165 -6.24 -3.97 19.47
C LEU A 165 -7.65 -3.42 19.15
N ALA A 166 -8.42 -4.11 18.32
CA ALA A 166 -9.81 -3.76 18.03
C ALA A 166 -10.80 -4.16 19.14
N ARG A 167 -10.35 -4.85 20.21
CA ARG A 167 -11.23 -5.34 21.29
C ARG A 167 -11.09 -4.62 22.64
N THR A 168 -10.25 -3.60 22.77
CA THR A 168 -10.08 -2.88 24.03
C THR A 168 -9.93 -1.38 23.81
N LEU A 169 -11.03 -0.72 23.41
CA LEU A 169 -11.21 0.70 23.71
C LEU A 169 -12.49 0.85 24.54
N PRO A 170 -12.42 1.45 25.75
CA PRO A 170 -13.58 1.65 26.59
C PRO A 170 -14.55 2.63 25.93
N GLN A 171 -15.81 2.25 25.94
CA GLN A 171 -16.95 3.09 25.56
C GLN A 171 -17.09 4.22 26.61
N SER A 172 -16.49 5.39 26.36
CA SER A 172 -16.69 6.57 27.21
C SER A 172 -17.89 7.36 26.70
N SER A 173 -19.01 7.21 27.40
CA SER A 173 -20.17 8.08 27.30
C SER A 173 -19.89 9.42 27.98
N GLU A 174 -19.94 10.53 27.24
CA GLU A 174 -20.45 11.79 27.79
C GLU A 174 -20.97 12.70 26.66
N ILE A 175 -22.30 12.76 26.58
CA ILE A 175 -23.04 13.62 25.65
C ILE A 175 -23.31 14.94 26.38
N SER A 176 -22.59 15.99 25.98
CA SER A 176 -22.93 17.37 26.30
C SER A 176 -23.99 17.87 25.30
N LYS A 177 -25.10 18.37 25.84
CA LYS A 177 -26.31 18.77 25.12
C LYS A 177 -26.06 20.00 24.23
N THR A 178 -26.42 19.91 22.96
CA THR A 178 -26.89 21.07 22.19
C THR A 178 -28.10 20.63 21.36
N ARG A 179 -29.30 20.78 21.94
CA ARG A 179 -30.58 20.47 21.29
C ARG A 179 -30.95 21.61 20.36
N HIS A 180 -31.11 21.33 19.06
CA HIS A 180 -32.41 21.35 18.37
C HIS A 180 -32.35 21.20 16.83
N LEU A 181 -31.18 20.96 16.21
CA LEU A 181 -31.07 20.74 14.77
C LEU A 181 -30.79 19.29 14.33
N ASP A 182 -30.66 18.34 15.26
CA ASP A 182 -30.20 16.97 14.93
C ASP A 182 -31.32 15.97 14.62
N VAL A 183 -32.58 16.31 14.85
CA VAL A 183 -33.68 15.33 14.74
C VAL A 183 -34.05 15.02 13.29
N PHE A 184 -33.63 15.85 12.32
CA PHE A 184 -33.91 15.63 10.89
C PHE A 184 -32.70 15.08 10.09
N LEU A 185 -31.47 15.18 10.61
CA LEU A 185 -30.24 14.69 9.97
C LEU A 185 -29.75 13.34 10.52
N GLY A 186 -30.13 12.98 11.75
CA GLY A 186 -29.60 11.79 12.44
C GLY A 186 -29.96 10.44 11.79
N THR A 187 -31.13 10.31 11.17
CA THR A 187 -31.56 9.05 10.52
C THR A 187 -30.86 8.76 9.20
N ASP A 188 -30.42 9.79 8.49
CA ASP A 188 -29.70 9.63 7.23
C ASP A 188 -28.19 9.43 7.46
N ILE A 189 -27.63 10.04 8.52
CA ILE A 189 -26.24 9.79 8.93
C ILE A 189 -26.05 8.35 9.41
N GLU A 190 -26.97 7.79 10.20
CA GLU A 190 -26.84 6.40 10.65
C GLU A 190 -26.95 5.40 9.49
N LYS A 191 -27.84 5.67 8.51
CA LYS A 191 -27.94 4.86 7.29
C LYS A 191 -26.71 5.00 6.41
N ALA A 192 -26.19 6.22 6.24
CA ALA A 192 -24.96 6.47 5.50
C ALA A 192 -23.75 5.79 6.16
N GLN A 193 -23.69 5.79 7.49
CA GLN A 193 -22.63 5.10 8.24
C GLN A 193 -22.72 3.58 8.04
N LYS A 194 -23.91 2.99 8.14
CA LYS A 194 -24.10 1.55 7.88
C LYS A 194 -23.77 1.17 6.44
N LEU A 195 -24.14 2.03 5.49
CA LEU A 195 -23.78 1.84 4.08
C LEU A 195 -22.27 1.96 3.88
N HIS A 196 -21.62 2.94 4.50
CA HIS A 196 -20.18 3.10 4.49
C HIS A 196 -19.48 1.87 5.06
N ASP A 197 -19.87 1.39 6.24
CA ASP A 197 -19.27 0.22 6.88
C ASP A 197 -19.44 -1.05 6.03
N PHE A 198 -20.62 -1.20 5.39
CA PHE A 198 -20.85 -2.25 4.41
C PHE A 198 -19.94 -2.11 3.19
N CYS A 199 -19.85 -0.92 2.60
CA CYS A 199 -18.98 -0.65 1.44
C CYS A 199 -17.50 -0.87 1.76
N VAL A 200 -17.03 -0.46 2.94
CA VAL A 200 -15.66 -0.72 3.42
C VAL A 200 -15.41 -2.22 3.55
N SER A 201 -16.37 -2.99 4.05
CA SER A 201 -16.25 -4.45 4.12
C SER A 201 -16.14 -5.14 2.75
N LEU A 202 -16.58 -4.46 1.68
CA LEU A 202 -16.48 -4.92 0.30
C LEU A 202 -15.20 -4.47 -0.41
N VAL A 203 -14.40 -3.58 0.20
CA VAL A 203 -13.14 -3.13 -0.39
C VAL A 203 -12.19 -4.31 -0.44
N LYS A 204 -11.81 -4.69 -1.67
CA LYS A 204 -10.78 -5.70 -1.91
C LYS A 204 -9.42 -5.02 -1.82
N ALA A 205 -8.56 -5.54 -0.96
CA ALA A 205 -7.15 -5.16 -0.89
C ALA A 205 -6.36 -5.92 -1.95
N ASP A 206 -6.69 -5.70 -3.23
CA ASP A 206 -5.99 -6.28 -4.37
C ASP A 206 -5.64 -5.15 -5.34
N ILE A 207 -4.35 -4.98 -5.61
CA ILE A 207 -3.87 -3.97 -6.57
C ILE A 207 -3.52 -4.71 -7.84
N ASP A 208 -4.25 -4.41 -8.91
CA ASP A 208 -3.92 -4.90 -10.23
C ASP A 208 -2.92 -3.96 -10.89
N TYR A 209 -1.78 -4.49 -11.32
CA TYR A 209 -0.76 -3.74 -12.04
C TYR A 209 -1.27 -3.11 -13.34
N ARG A 210 -2.36 -3.64 -13.91
CA ARG A 210 -3.02 -3.06 -15.09
C ARG A 210 -3.63 -1.70 -14.80
N ASP A 211 -4.07 -1.45 -13.56
CA ASP A 211 -4.69 -0.19 -13.14
C ASP A 211 -3.66 0.93 -12.92
N LEU A 212 -2.39 0.56 -12.74
CA LEU A 212 -1.28 1.50 -12.60
C LEU A 212 -0.77 2.02 -13.96
N LEU A 213 -1.18 1.39 -15.06
CA LEU A 213 -0.72 1.72 -16.41
C LEU A 213 -1.81 2.45 -17.21
N PRO A 214 -1.43 3.41 -18.07
CA PRO A 214 -2.35 3.97 -19.05
C PRO A 214 -2.98 2.88 -19.92
N SER A 215 -4.26 3.04 -20.26
CA SER A 215 -5.04 2.02 -20.99
C SER A 215 -4.45 1.63 -22.35
N ASP A 216 -3.71 2.54 -22.98
CA ASP A 216 -3.04 2.43 -24.28
C ASP A 216 -1.55 2.05 -24.17
N SER A 217 -1.02 1.87 -22.96
CA SER A 217 0.41 1.57 -22.76
C SER A 217 0.79 0.20 -23.34
N PRO A 218 1.88 0.10 -24.13
CA PRO A 218 2.39 -1.18 -24.63
C PRO A 218 2.84 -2.11 -23.48
N SER A 219 3.26 -1.56 -22.33
CA SER A 219 3.63 -2.33 -21.14
C SER A 219 2.46 -3.13 -20.56
N ARG A 220 1.22 -2.74 -20.85
CA ARG A 220 0.01 -3.46 -20.42
C ARG A 220 -0.04 -4.87 -21.02
N LYS A 221 0.56 -5.08 -22.20
CA LYS A 221 0.71 -6.41 -22.81
C LYS A 221 1.69 -7.29 -22.02
N GLY A 222 2.77 -6.70 -21.49
CA GLY A 222 3.73 -7.40 -20.62
C GLY A 222 3.09 -7.80 -19.29
N VAL A 223 2.33 -6.88 -18.67
CA VAL A 223 1.57 -7.16 -17.44
C VAL A 223 0.51 -8.23 -17.68
N HIS A 224 -0.20 -8.19 -18.81
CA HIS A 224 -1.15 -9.25 -19.18
C HIS A 224 -0.45 -10.61 -19.29
N PHE A 225 0.71 -10.68 -19.95
CA PHE A 225 1.48 -11.92 -20.03
C PHE A 225 1.92 -12.41 -18.65
N MET A 226 2.39 -11.50 -17.79
CA MET A 226 2.84 -11.89 -16.45
C MET A 226 1.69 -12.37 -15.55
N ASN A 227 0.61 -11.61 -15.46
CA ASN A 227 -0.50 -11.87 -14.55
C ASN A 227 -1.41 -13.01 -15.02
N ASP A 228 -1.65 -13.10 -16.33
CA ASP A 228 -2.67 -14.00 -16.87
C ASP A 228 -2.06 -15.30 -17.44
N ILE A 229 -0.73 -15.36 -17.66
CA ILE A 229 -0.03 -16.56 -18.17
C ILE A 229 1.05 -17.02 -17.20
N VAL A 230 2.03 -16.17 -16.87
CA VAL A 230 3.21 -16.61 -16.09
C VAL A 230 2.85 -16.99 -14.65
N TRP A 231 2.22 -16.11 -13.86
CA TRP A 231 1.91 -16.43 -12.45
C TRP A 231 0.97 -17.63 -12.27
N PRO A 232 -0.07 -17.80 -13.11
CA PRO A 232 -0.92 -18.97 -13.04
C PRO A 232 -0.17 -20.27 -13.32
N GLU A 233 0.77 -20.26 -14.28
CA GLU A 233 1.50 -21.47 -14.69
C GLU A 233 2.72 -21.76 -13.81
N PHE A 234 3.48 -20.74 -13.43
CA PHE A 234 4.71 -20.86 -12.68
C PHE A 234 5.04 -19.58 -11.90
N PHE A 235 4.80 -19.62 -10.60
CA PHE A 235 5.20 -18.59 -9.65
C PHE A 235 6.31 -19.11 -8.73
N ASN A 236 7.45 -18.43 -8.72
CA ASN A 236 8.62 -18.82 -7.94
C ASN A 236 8.70 -18.05 -6.61
N VAL A 237 8.89 -18.78 -5.51
CA VAL A 237 9.25 -18.19 -4.22
C VAL A 237 10.69 -18.57 -3.87
N LEU A 238 11.49 -17.56 -3.56
CA LEU A 238 12.88 -17.71 -3.15
C LEU A 238 12.94 -17.83 -1.63
N PHE A 239 13.51 -18.91 -1.14
CA PHE A 239 13.72 -19.14 0.29
C PHE A 239 15.21 -18.95 0.59
N PHE A 240 15.53 -17.84 1.23
CA PHE A 240 16.87 -17.57 1.74
C PHE A 240 17.05 -18.28 3.07
N ILE A 241 17.95 -19.25 3.13
CA ILE A 241 18.23 -20.04 4.32
C ILE A 241 19.54 -19.52 4.91
N GLU A 242 19.42 -18.80 6.04
CA GLU A 242 20.55 -18.15 6.71
C GLU A 242 21.34 -19.12 7.59
N LYS A 243 20.70 -20.20 8.07
CA LYS A 243 21.34 -21.24 8.89
C LYS A 243 21.00 -22.64 8.35
N PRO A 244 21.61 -23.08 7.24
CA PRO A 244 21.34 -24.40 6.70
C PRO A 244 21.82 -25.52 7.65
N PRO A 245 21.23 -26.73 7.57
CA PRO A 245 21.67 -27.87 8.37
C PRO A 245 23.10 -28.28 8.02
N ARG A 246 23.74 -29.02 8.92
CA ARG A 246 24.91 -29.82 8.59
C ARG A 246 24.49 -31.00 7.72
N PHE A 247 24.81 -30.92 6.43
CA PHE A 247 24.43 -31.94 5.45
C PHE A 247 25.16 -33.27 5.61
N ASP A 248 26.29 -33.29 6.33
CA ASP A 248 27.03 -34.48 6.75
C ASP A 248 26.37 -35.18 7.97
N ASP A 249 25.47 -34.50 8.69
CA ASP A 249 24.71 -35.07 9.79
C ASP A 249 23.36 -35.61 9.30
N PRO A 250 23.10 -36.93 9.42
CA PRO A 250 21.86 -37.52 8.94
C PRO A 250 20.61 -37.01 9.70
N VAL A 251 20.74 -36.58 10.96
CA VAL A 251 19.58 -36.12 11.75
C VAL A 251 19.16 -34.72 11.32
N GLU A 252 20.12 -33.80 11.24
CA GLU A 252 19.85 -32.43 10.79
C GLU A 252 19.36 -32.41 9.34
N TYR A 253 19.97 -33.22 8.47
CA TYR A 253 19.53 -33.32 7.09
C TYR A 253 18.13 -33.93 6.94
N GLN A 254 17.75 -34.90 7.79
CA GLN A 254 16.37 -35.42 7.81
C GLN A 254 15.37 -34.34 8.18
N ARG A 255 15.71 -33.54 9.20
CA ARG A 255 14.87 -32.44 9.66
C ARG A 255 14.64 -31.44 8.54
N PHE A 256 15.70 -31.07 7.82
CA PHE A 256 15.62 -30.19 6.66
C PHE A 256 14.85 -30.81 5.48
N SER A 257 15.04 -32.10 5.21
CA SER A 257 14.28 -32.79 4.17
C SER A 257 12.78 -32.82 4.46
N ASN A 258 12.39 -32.93 5.73
CA ASN A 258 10.98 -32.86 6.14
C ASN A 258 10.40 -31.47 5.90
N LEU A 259 11.17 -30.42 6.22
CA LEU A 259 10.78 -29.04 5.92
C LEU A 259 10.50 -28.84 4.42
N ILE A 260 11.45 -29.24 3.55
CA ILE A 260 11.29 -29.10 2.10
C ILE A 260 10.08 -29.90 1.61
N SER A 261 9.90 -31.13 2.12
CA SER A 261 8.73 -31.95 1.79
C SER A 261 7.41 -31.32 2.25
N GLU A 262 7.38 -30.60 3.39
CA GLU A 262 6.18 -29.88 3.81
C GLU A 262 5.86 -28.71 2.87
N ILE A 263 6.87 -27.96 2.43
CA ILE A 263 6.69 -26.88 1.44
C ILE A 263 6.17 -27.46 0.11
N GLU A 264 6.78 -28.52 -0.38
CA GLU A 264 6.38 -29.19 -1.63
C GLU A 264 5.02 -29.92 -1.53
N SER A 265 4.53 -30.16 -0.31
CA SER A 265 3.20 -30.75 -0.08
C SER A 265 2.06 -29.74 -0.17
N LEU A 266 2.37 -28.44 -0.27
CA LEU A 266 1.35 -27.42 -0.47
C LEU A 266 0.55 -27.71 -1.75
N PRO A 267 -0.78 -27.51 -1.74
CA PRO A 267 -1.63 -27.89 -2.89
C PRO A 267 -1.30 -27.12 -4.17
N SER A 268 -0.75 -25.91 -4.04
CA SER A 268 -0.29 -25.08 -5.14
C SER A 268 1.14 -25.39 -5.57
N SER A 269 1.85 -26.32 -4.93
CA SER A 269 3.24 -26.62 -5.26
C SER A 269 3.33 -27.49 -6.51
N ILE A 270 4.17 -27.07 -7.45
CA ILE A 270 4.44 -27.87 -8.66
C ILE A 270 5.34 -29.03 -8.25
N LYS A 271 4.94 -30.26 -8.58
CA LYS A 271 5.69 -31.47 -8.22
C LYS A 271 7.07 -31.46 -8.88
N ASN A 272 8.10 -31.82 -8.10
CA ASN A 272 9.49 -31.86 -8.56
C ASN A 272 10.02 -30.52 -9.14
N SER A 273 9.41 -29.39 -8.75
CA SER A 273 9.84 -28.06 -9.20
C SER A 273 10.90 -27.42 -8.30
N GLY A 274 11.15 -27.99 -7.12
CA GLY A 274 12.12 -27.49 -6.15
C GLY A 274 13.54 -27.43 -6.75
N MET A 275 13.99 -26.22 -7.06
CA MET A 275 15.35 -25.99 -7.55
C MET A 275 16.27 -25.79 -6.35
N MET A 276 17.15 -26.77 -6.15
CA MET A 276 18.11 -26.79 -5.06
C MET A 276 19.39 -27.50 -5.51
N TRP A 277 20.54 -26.94 -5.15
CA TRP A 277 21.86 -27.49 -5.48
C TRP A 277 22.03 -28.95 -5.04
N ILE A 278 21.35 -29.37 -3.97
CA ILE A 278 21.41 -30.72 -3.39
C ILE A 278 20.99 -31.80 -4.40
N ASN A 279 19.96 -31.53 -5.19
CA ASN A 279 19.44 -32.50 -6.17
C ASN A 279 20.49 -32.75 -7.27
N ASP A 280 21.12 -31.69 -7.75
CA ASP A 280 22.18 -31.77 -8.75
C ASP A 280 23.49 -32.33 -8.17
N PHE A 281 23.79 -32.03 -6.91
CA PHE A 281 24.92 -32.60 -6.20
C PHE A 281 24.81 -34.12 -6.11
N LYS A 282 23.62 -34.64 -5.74
CA LYS A 282 23.37 -36.09 -5.71
C LYS A 282 23.52 -36.73 -7.09
N ARG A 283 23.03 -36.06 -8.15
CA ARG A 283 23.20 -36.51 -9.55
C ARG A 283 24.66 -36.56 -9.97
N HIS A 284 25.44 -35.52 -9.66
CA HIS A 284 26.85 -35.44 -10.01
C HIS A 284 27.71 -36.50 -9.32
N THR A 285 27.43 -36.75 -8.05
CA THR A 285 28.20 -37.67 -7.19
C THR A 285 27.74 -39.13 -7.29
N GLY A 286 26.69 -39.42 -8.07
CA GLY A 286 26.11 -40.76 -8.17
C GLY A 286 25.41 -41.21 -6.89
N MET A 287 25.09 -40.29 -5.97
CA MET A 287 24.32 -40.57 -4.74
C MET A 287 22.80 -40.67 -5.00
N VAL A 288 22.38 -40.80 -6.26
CA VAL A 288 20.99 -41.04 -6.64
C VAL A 288 20.67 -42.51 -6.31
N GLY A 289 19.91 -42.74 -5.24
CA GLY A 289 19.43 -44.09 -4.92
C GLY A 289 18.63 -44.64 -6.10
N ASN A 290 18.92 -45.87 -6.52
CA ASN A 290 18.25 -46.56 -7.64
C ASN A 290 16.72 -46.41 -7.54
N GLU A 291 16.13 -45.56 -8.39
CA GLU A 291 14.69 -45.24 -8.41
C GLU A 291 13.82 -46.34 -9.02
N THR A 292 14.30 -47.60 -9.06
CA THR A 292 13.52 -48.74 -9.55
C THR A 292 12.96 -49.55 -8.38
N GLY A 293 11.74 -49.22 -7.97
CA GLY A 293 10.91 -50.12 -7.18
C GLY A 293 10.33 -49.49 -5.92
N TYR A 294 9.10 -48.99 -6.04
CA TYR A 294 7.97 -49.16 -5.10
C TYR A 294 8.31 -49.36 -3.60
N LYS A 295 9.24 -48.56 -3.04
CA LYS A 295 9.61 -48.49 -1.61
C LYS A 295 10.63 -47.35 -1.38
N SER A 296 10.42 -46.17 -1.97
CA SER A 296 11.25 -44.97 -1.73
C SER A 296 10.71 -44.07 -0.62
N LYS A 297 10.07 -44.67 0.39
CA LYS A 297 9.72 -43.99 1.64
C LYS A 297 10.50 -44.72 2.73
N MET A 298 11.47 -44.03 3.32
CA MET A 298 12.37 -44.46 4.41
C MET A 298 13.77 -44.90 3.97
N GLN A 299 14.73 -44.02 4.27
CA GLN A 299 16.10 -44.33 4.71
C GLN A 299 16.94 -45.29 3.87
N LEU A 300 17.89 -44.74 3.12
CA LEU A 300 19.25 -45.31 3.10
C LEU A 300 20.25 -44.22 2.69
N ASN A 301 21.17 -43.89 3.62
CA ASN A 301 22.26 -42.91 3.52
C ASN A 301 21.82 -41.45 3.35
N LEU A 302 21.35 -40.84 4.44
CA LEU A 302 20.90 -39.46 4.44
C LEU A 302 22.05 -38.44 4.39
N ALA A 303 23.19 -38.72 5.00
CA ALA A 303 24.31 -37.79 5.04
C ALA A 303 24.92 -37.60 3.64
N LEU A 304 25.09 -36.34 3.23
CA LEU A 304 25.79 -35.98 2.01
C LEU A 304 27.31 -36.03 2.25
N ASN A 305 28.05 -36.63 1.31
CA ASN A 305 29.51 -36.58 1.36
C ASN A 305 30.03 -35.21 0.90
N MET A 306 30.09 -34.26 1.84
CA MET A 306 30.50 -32.87 1.59
C MET A 306 31.96 -32.68 1.18
N THR A 307 32.79 -33.74 1.17
CA THR A 307 34.16 -33.68 0.62
C THR A 307 34.17 -33.48 -0.90
N LEU A 308 33.15 -33.98 -1.59
CA LEU A 308 33.00 -33.85 -3.05
C LEU A 308 32.37 -32.50 -3.48
N PHE A 309 31.97 -31.67 -2.51
CA PHE A 309 31.27 -30.42 -2.79
C PHE A 309 32.14 -29.43 -3.58
N HIS A 310 33.44 -29.40 -3.32
CA HIS A 310 34.36 -28.51 -4.01
C HIS A 310 34.45 -28.82 -5.50
N ASP A 311 34.55 -30.11 -5.84
CA ASP A 311 34.60 -30.58 -7.23
C ASP A 311 33.27 -30.29 -7.95
N PHE A 312 32.15 -30.49 -7.27
CA PHE A 312 30.82 -30.17 -7.79
C PHE A 312 30.66 -28.67 -8.11
N ILE A 313 30.98 -27.79 -7.16
CA ILE A 313 30.72 -26.35 -7.32
C ILE A 313 31.68 -25.70 -8.33
N ALA A 314 32.87 -26.28 -8.52
CA ALA A 314 33.83 -25.89 -9.54
C ALA A 314 33.50 -26.46 -10.93
N HIS A 315 32.64 -27.48 -11.01
CA HIS A 315 32.29 -28.14 -12.26
C HIS A 315 31.56 -27.18 -13.21
N HIS A 316 31.96 -27.15 -14.49
CA HIS A 316 31.44 -26.20 -15.48
C HIS A 316 29.91 -26.22 -15.66
N ILE A 317 29.27 -27.39 -15.52
CA ILE A 317 27.81 -27.54 -15.62
C ILE A 317 27.08 -26.97 -14.40
N TYR A 318 27.65 -27.12 -13.20
CA TYR A 318 26.99 -26.80 -11.93
C TYR A 318 27.46 -25.49 -11.31
N LYS A 319 28.40 -24.81 -11.95
CA LYS A 319 28.95 -23.52 -11.53
C LYS A 319 27.88 -22.45 -11.26
N ALA A 320 26.71 -22.54 -11.91
CA ALA A 320 25.58 -21.64 -11.63
C ALA A 320 25.16 -21.63 -10.15
N TRP A 321 25.33 -22.74 -9.43
CA TRP A 321 25.02 -22.82 -8.00
C TRP A 321 25.97 -22.02 -7.11
N SER A 322 27.14 -21.59 -7.62
CA SER A 322 28.11 -20.82 -6.82
C SER A 322 27.58 -19.45 -6.38
N SER A 323 26.59 -18.90 -7.07
CA SER A 323 25.94 -17.64 -6.69
C SER A 323 24.90 -17.83 -5.59
N GLY A 324 24.24 -18.99 -5.55
CA GLY A 324 23.15 -19.31 -4.62
C GLY A 324 23.59 -20.00 -3.34
N VAL A 325 24.87 -20.35 -3.19
CA VAL A 325 25.39 -21.07 -2.02
C VAL A 325 26.65 -20.38 -1.47
N ARG A 326 26.64 -20.10 -0.16
CA ARG A 326 27.83 -19.67 0.58
C ARG A 326 28.33 -20.83 1.43
N TYR A 327 29.64 -21.02 1.45
CA TYR A 327 30.27 -22.10 2.19
C TYR A 327 31.63 -21.69 2.75
N ARG A 328 32.08 -22.43 3.76
CA ARG A 328 33.42 -22.36 4.33
C ARG A 328 34.05 -23.75 4.23
N THR A 329 35.34 -23.79 3.92
CA THR A 329 36.10 -25.05 3.96
C THR A 329 36.63 -25.29 5.36
N GLU A 330 36.34 -26.45 5.95
CA GLU A 330 36.93 -26.93 7.20
C GLU A 330 37.64 -28.26 6.94
N GLY A 331 38.98 -28.20 6.85
CA GLY A 331 39.79 -29.36 6.47
C GLY A 331 39.47 -29.83 5.05
N ASN A 332 39.03 -31.08 4.91
CA ASN A 332 38.70 -31.70 3.62
C ASN A 332 37.19 -31.64 3.29
N SER A 333 36.37 -31.00 4.13
CA SER A 333 34.92 -30.91 3.96
C SER A 333 34.48 -29.45 3.81
N SER A 334 33.40 -29.23 3.05
CA SER A 334 32.78 -27.91 2.92
C SER A 334 31.54 -27.81 3.80
N ILE A 335 31.48 -26.79 4.65
CA ILE A 335 30.32 -26.46 5.47
C ILE A 335 29.55 -25.34 4.79
N ILE A 336 28.28 -25.59 4.50
CA ILE A 336 27.39 -24.58 3.90
C ILE A 336 26.97 -23.60 5.00
N THR A 337 27.09 -22.30 4.73
CA THR A 337 26.76 -21.24 5.68
C THR A 337 25.49 -20.51 5.31
N LYS A 338 25.18 -20.39 4.02
CA LYS A 338 23.90 -19.85 3.51
C LYS A 338 23.54 -20.54 2.20
N MET A 339 22.25 -20.71 1.93
CA MET A 339 21.82 -21.26 0.65
C MET A 339 20.47 -20.70 0.19
N LEU A 340 20.24 -20.81 -1.12
CA LEU A 340 18.98 -20.49 -1.76
C LEU A 340 18.24 -21.79 -2.11
N TYR A 341 16.96 -21.83 -1.78
CA TYR A 341 15.99 -22.79 -2.30
C TYR A 341 14.94 -22.04 -3.11
N ILE A 342 14.58 -22.54 -4.29
CA ILE A 342 13.52 -21.93 -5.11
C ILE A 342 12.39 -22.94 -5.27
N GLY A 343 11.23 -22.61 -4.72
CA GLY A 343 10.01 -23.41 -4.86
C GLY A 343 9.13 -22.87 -5.99
N GLY A 344 8.62 -23.77 -6.84
CA GLY A 344 7.67 -23.42 -7.90
C GLY A 344 6.22 -23.72 -7.47
N PHE A 345 5.33 -22.78 -7.74
CA PHE A 345 3.91 -22.86 -7.42
C PHE A 345 3.04 -22.55 -8.63
N GLU A 346 1.85 -23.13 -8.71
CA GLU A 346 0.84 -22.93 -9.75
C GLU A 346 -0.47 -22.37 -9.16
N GLY A 347 -1.30 -21.79 -10.01
CA GLY A 347 -2.64 -21.30 -9.65
C GLY A 347 -2.64 -19.98 -8.87
N VAL A 348 -1.60 -19.17 -9.00
CA VAL A 348 -1.51 -17.85 -8.37
C VAL A 348 -1.93 -16.78 -9.39
N HIS A 349 -3.10 -16.18 -9.20
CA HIS A 349 -3.67 -15.23 -10.17
C HIS A 349 -3.65 -13.78 -9.68
N THR A 350 -3.81 -13.59 -8.37
CA THR A 350 -3.96 -12.27 -7.76
C THR A 350 -2.86 -11.97 -6.74
N MET A 351 -2.71 -10.71 -6.34
CA MET A 351 -1.78 -10.35 -5.27
C MET A 351 -2.23 -10.94 -3.93
N MET A 352 -3.55 -11.08 -3.72
CA MET A 352 -4.09 -11.79 -2.57
C MET A 352 -3.69 -13.27 -2.55
N ASP A 353 -3.70 -13.96 -3.69
CA ASP A 353 -3.25 -15.36 -3.78
C ASP A 353 -1.77 -15.49 -3.40
N LYS A 354 -0.93 -14.56 -3.88
CA LYS A 354 0.48 -14.46 -3.48
C LYS A 354 0.62 -14.26 -1.98
N GLY A 355 -0.16 -13.34 -1.40
CA GLY A 355 -0.17 -13.07 0.03
C GLY A 355 -0.57 -14.29 0.86
N ALA A 356 -1.61 -15.02 0.43
CA ALA A 356 -2.06 -16.25 1.07
C ALA A 356 -1.01 -17.36 0.97
N LEU A 357 -0.37 -17.53 -0.20
CA LEU A 357 0.70 -18.50 -0.42
C LEU A 357 1.91 -18.21 0.49
N LEU A 358 2.43 -16.98 0.47
CA LEU A 358 3.55 -16.57 1.32
C LEU A 358 3.23 -16.73 2.81
N THR A 359 1.98 -16.49 3.21
CA THR A 359 1.53 -16.71 4.59
C THR A 359 1.59 -18.19 4.96
N ARG A 360 1.10 -19.09 4.10
CA ARG A 360 1.20 -20.54 4.32
C ARG A 360 2.66 -21.01 4.37
N CYS A 361 3.51 -20.49 3.49
CA CYS A 361 4.95 -20.76 3.54
C CYS A 361 5.53 -20.35 4.89
N ARG A 362 5.28 -19.12 5.36
CA ARG A 362 5.75 -18.64 6.67
C ARG A 362 5.26 -19.50 7.84
N GLN A 363 4.01 -19.98 7.80
CA GLN A 363 3.47 -20.89 8.82
C GLN A 363 4.22 -22.23 8.89
N ILE A 364 4.66 -22.76 7.74
CA ILE A 364 5.51 -23.96 7.70
C ILE A 364 6.89 -23.63 8.27
N LEU A 365 7.50 -22.52 7.83
CA LEU A 365 8.83 -22.08 8.29
C LEU A 365 8.87 -21.83 9.81
N ALA A 366 7.78 -21.34 10.40
CA ALA A 366 7.66 -21.13 11.84
C ALA A 366 7.82 -22.40 12.69
N LYS A 367 7.61 -23.59 12.10
CA LYS A 367 7.85 -24.89 12.77
C LYS A 367 9.33 -25.29 12.80
N TYR A 368 10.16 -24.61 12.03
CA TYR A 368 11.59 -24.89 11.84
C TYR A 368 12.45 -23.64 12.08
N PRO A 369 12.35 -22.99 13.25
CA PRO A 369 13.10 -21.77 13.55
C PRO A 369 14.62 -21.97 13.54
N GLU A 370 15.10 -23.21 13.67
CA GLU A 370 16.51 -23.57 13.63
C GLU A 370 17.22 -23.15 12.33
N PHE A 371 16.50 -23.09 11.21
CA PHE A 371 17.09 -22.84 9.89
C PHE A 371 17.09 -21.38 9.44
N ASP A 372 16.41 -20.49 10.18
CA ASP A 372 16.37 -19.05 9.94
C ASP A 372 16.09 -18.70 8.46
N ILE A 373 14.85 -18.96 8.02
CA ILE A 373 14.48 -18.93 6.60
C ILE A 373 13.57 -17.74 6.30
N VAL A 374 13.92 -16.99 5.26
CA VAL A 374 13.13 -15.84 4.78
C VAL A 374 12.59 -16.14 3.38
N PRO A 375 11.26 -16.27 3.21
CA PRO A 375 10.64 -16.38 1.90
C PRO A 375 10.52 -15.00 1.25
N PHE A 376 10.88 -14.92 -0.03
CA PHE A 376 10.96 -13.71 -0.82
C PHE A 376 10.33 -13.92 -2.20
N ASP A 377 9.55 -12.93 -2.64
CA ASP A 377 8.98 -12.86 -3.99
C ASP A 377 9.84 -11.91 -4.83
N THR A 378 10.41 -12.40 -5.94
CA THR A 378 11.25 -11.61 -6.83
C THR A 378 10.53 -10.49 -7.57
N GLU A 379 9.20 -10.57 -7.68
CA GLU A 379 8.40 -9.65 -8.48
C GLU A 379 7.94 -8.39 -7.72
N VAL A 380 8.21 -8.29 -6.42
CA VAL A 380 7.87 -7.10 -5.60
C VAL A 380 8.74 -5.87 -5.97
N ARG A 381 9.78 -6.06 -6.80
CA ARG A 381 10.69 -5.00 -7.25
C ARG A 381 10.41 -4.46 -8.66
N MET A 382 9.19 -4.62 -9.18
CA MET A 382 8.77 -4.00 -10.45
C MET A 382 8.36 -2.51 -10.29
N VAL A 383 8.53 -1.93 -9.10
CA VAL A 383 8.31 -0.50 -8.84
C VAL A 383 9.59 0.10 -8.26
N ASP A 384 10.59 0.28 -9.11
CA ASP A 384 11.70 1.22 -8.88
C ASP A 384 11.57 2.38 -9.89
#